data_AF-A0A3B5AS86-F1
#
_entry.id   AF-A0A3B5AS86-F1
#
_cell.length_a   1.000
_cell.length_b   1.000
_cell.length_c   1.000
_cell.angle_alpha   90.00
_cell.angle_beta   90.00
_cell.angle_gamma   90.00
#
_symmetry.space_group_name_H-M   'P 1'
#
loop_
_entity.id
_entity.type
_entity.pdbx_description
1 polymer ?
#
loop_
_entity_poly.entity_id
_entity_poly.type
_entity_poly.pdbx_seq_one_letter_code
_entity_poly.pdbx_strand_id
1 'polypeptide(L)'
;EANREVTSKTTTTKHHTIGFEPDSRPQTPHSSVCRFAPLATMIRLAQLLTMSENPFSNKTWDTCAVVGNGGILTNSSCGKVIDSAQFKHVGIKTDFVTANPSIFVQKYGALMESRRPFVESLHTYGNSLLLLPSFSYTLNTPVTLRVFYTIKDFDSPIRPVFLNPEYFQSLNLFWSSQGINGVRLSTGFTMVSLALELCNNVHLYGFWPFSKHPYDLHHLTNHYYDNRQPSKLIHAMPTEFELLLQLHSQGILRLHLGDCQPI
;
A
#
# COMPACT_ATOMS: atom_id res chain seq x y z
N GLU A 1 -32.48 25.53 35.88
CA GLU A 1 -31.95 24.28 35.29
C GLU A 1 -31.21 24.64 34.01
N ALA A 2 -29.88 24.57 34.04
CA ALA A 2 -29.03 24.94 32.90
C ALA A 2 -28.64 23.66 32.15
N ASN A 3 -29.05 23.58 30.88
CA ASN A 3 -28.73 22.52 29.95
C ASN A 3 -27.22 22.36 29.80
N ARG A 4 -26.70 21.17 30.14
CA ARG A 4 -25.31 20.77 29.92
C ARG A 4 -25.21 20.21 28.51
N GLU A 5 -24.67 21.02 27.61
CA GLU A 5 -24.34 20.63 26.24
C GLU A 5 -23.17 19.63 26.28
N VAL A 6 -23.46 18.36 26.01
CA VAL A 6 -22.46 17.30 25.88
C VAL A 6 -21.78 17.48 24.52
N THR A 7 -20.63 18.14 24.52
CA THR A 7 -19.74 18.19 23.36
C THR A 7 -19.08 16.81 23.19
N SER A 8 -19.66 15.99 22.30
CA SER A 8 -19.04 14.78 21.78
C SER A 8 -17.77 15.17 21.01
N LYS A 9 -16.60 14.99 21.63
CA LYS A 9 -15.31 15.08 20.95
C LYS A 9 -15.15 13.88 20.01
N THR A 10 -15.50 14.07 18.75
CA THR A 10 -15.20 13.13 17.66
C THR A 10 -13.68 13.04 17.54
N THR A 11 -13.11 11.93 18.00
CA THR A 11 -11.66 11.69 17.95
C THR A 11 -11.35 11.15 16.56
N THR A 12 -10.82 11.99 15.66
CA THR A 12 -10.43 11.59 14.31
C THR A 12 -9.16 10.73 14.39
N THR A 13 -9.31 9.41 14.35
CA THR A 13 -8.18 8.48 14.39
C THR A 13 -7.44 8.50 13.05
N LYS A 14 -6.27 9.14 12.98
CA LYS A 14 -5.43 9.21 11.77
C LYS A 14 -4.75 7.86 11.51
N HIS A 15 -5.16 7.14 10.47
CA HIS A 15 -4.44 5.96 9.97
C HIS A 15 -3.11 6.37 9.34
N HIS A 16 -2.00 6.05 10.01
CA HIS A 16 -0.66 6.36 9.54
C HIS A 16 -0.24 5.34 8.47
N THR A 17 -0.36 5.71 7.19
CA THR A 17 0.43 5.08 6.12
C THR A 17 1.81 5.75 6.10
N ILE A 18 2.83 5.10 5.52
CA ILE A 18 4.09 5.75 5.14
C ILE A 18 3.75 6.69 3.96
N GLY A 19 2.88 7.66 4.24
CA GLY A 19 2.26 8.57 3.29
C GLY A 19 2.94 9.91 3.38
N PHE A 20 2.71 10.72 2.35
CA PHE A 20 3.16 12.09 2.34
C PHE A 20 2.29 12.93 3.27
N GLU A 21 2.90 13.75 4.12
CA GLU A 21 2.22 14.94 4.66
C GLU A 21 2.26 16.04 3.60
N PRO A 22 1.26 16.95 3.58
CA PRO A 22 1.15 17.95 2.55
C PRO A 22 2.30 18.96 2.64
N ASP A 23 3.26 18.89 1.71
CA ASP A 23 4.18 19.99 1.40
C ASP A 23 3.98 20.39 -0.07
N SER A 24 3.68 21.67 -0.27
CA SER A 24 3.31 22.31 -1.52
C SER A 24 4.56 22.71 -2.32
N ARG A 25 5.22 21.74 -2.97
CA ARG A 25 6.24 22.03 -3.98
C ARG A 25 5.92 21.39 -5.34
N PRO A 26 5.97 22.17 -6.43
CA PRO A 26 5.67 21.66 -7.78
C PRO A 26 6.77 20.70 -8.25
N GLN A 27 6.36 19.58 -8.85
CA GLN A 27 7.24 18.56 -9.41
C GLN A 27 7.46 18.81 -10.90
N THR A 28 8.72 18.71 -11.35
CA THR A 28 9.10 18.69 -12.77
C THR A 28 9.05 17.26 -13.32
N PRO A 29 8.57 17.03 -14.55
CA PRO A 29 8.50 15.70 -15.13
C PRO A 29 9.86 15.31 -15.71
N HIS A 30 10.59 14.41 -15.05
CA HIS A 30 11.76 13.75 -15.65
C HIS A 30 11.31 12.49 -16.40
N SER A 31 11.33 12.56 -17.73
CA SER A 31 11.18 11.42 -18.63
C SER A 31 12.37 10.47 -18.47
N SER A 32 12.18 9.40 -17.71
CA SER A 32 13.19 8.35 -17.53
C SER A 32 12.68 7.05 -18.15
N VAL A 33 13.33 6.61 -19.23
CA VAL A 33 13.10 5.29 -19.83
C VAL A 33 13.35 4.22 -18.76
N CYS A 34 12.33 3.41 -18.44
CA CYS A 34 12.47 2.25 -17.57
C CYS A 34 13.40 1.23 -18.24
N ARG A 35 14.70 1.26 -17.92
CA ARG A 35 15.61 0.18 -18.28
C ARG A 35 15.56 -0.90 -17.19
N PHE A 36 14.97 -2.04 -17.54
CA PHE A 36 15.13 -3.26 -16.75
C PHE A 36 16.64 -3.60 -16.67
N ALA A 37 17.16 -3.83 -15.47
CA ALA A 37 18.48 -4.39 -15.28
C ALA A 37 18.51 -5.79 -15.92
N PRO A 38 19.71 -6.35 -16.24
CA PRO A 38 19.80 -7.74 -16.66
C PRO A 38 19.12 -8.60 -15.58
N LEU A 39 17.97 -9.18 -15.94
CA LEU A 39 17.04 -9.85 -15.04
C LEU A 39 17.77 -10.88 -14.14
N ALA A 40 18.76 -11.57 -14.71
CA ALA A 40 19.60 -12.56 -14.02
C ALA A 40 20.39 -11.99 -12.83
N THR A 41 20.93 -10.76 -12.92
CA THR A 41 21.71 -10.15 -11.84
C THR A 41 20.80 -9.73 -10.68
N MET A 42 19.62 -9.21 -11.00
CA MET A 42 18.61 -8.83 -10.01
C MET A 42 18.03 -10.04 -9.28
N ILE A 43 17.79 -11.14 -10.00
CA ILE A 43 17.33 -12.41 -9.42
C ILE A 43 18.37 -12.98 -8.45
N ARG A 44 19.67 -12.98 -8.82
CA ARG A 44 20.74 -13.46 -7.93
C ARG A 44 20.87 -12.61 -6.66
N LEU A 45 20.82 -11.28 -6.78
CA LEU A 45 20.81 -10.40 -5.60
C LEU A 45 19.55 -10.60 -4.77
N ALA A 46 18.39 -10.80 -5.39
CA ALA A 46 17.14 -11.09 -4.69
C ALA A 46 17.28 -12.38 -3.90
N GLN A 47 17.70 -13.49 -4.51
CA GLN A 47 17.91 -14.78 -3.85
C GLN A 47 18.90 -14.71 -2.66
N LEU A 48 19.92 -13.85 -2.74
CA LEU A 48 20.87 -13.63 -1.65
C LEU A 48 20.30 -12.81 -0.48
N LEU A 49 19.27 -11.99 -0.74
CA LEU A 49 18.76 -10.99 0.19
C LEU A 49 17.33 -11.27 0.68
N THR A 50 16.57 -12.10 -0.03
CA THR A 50 15.25 -12.59 0.37
C THR A 50 15.43 -13.67 1.43
N MET A 51 14.58 -13.65 2.46
CA MET A 51 14.59 -14.70 3.48
C MET A 51 14.38 -16.08 2.83
N SER A 52 15.14 -17.08 3.28
CA SER A 52 15.01 -18.47 2.83
C SER A 52 13.71 -19.14 3.32
N GLU A 53 13.00 -18.51 4.26
CA GLU A 53 11.73 -18.98 4.80
C GLU A 53 10.57 -18.06 4.38
N ASN A 54 9.42 -18.67 4.05
CA ASN A 54 8.20 -17.95 3.71
C ASN A 54 7.76 -17.05 4.90
N PRO A 55 7.78 -15.70 4.76
CA PRO A 55 7.41 -14.79 5.84
C PRO A 55 5.95 -14.92 6.28
N PHE A 56 5.10 -15.55 5.46
CA PHE A 56 3.67 -15.69 5.70
C PHE A 56 3.29 -16.99 6.39
N SER A 57 4.23 -17.91 6.65
CA SER A 57 4.01 -19.25 7.22
C SER A 57 2.96 -20.07 6.42
N ASN A 58 2.89 -21.40 6.59
CA ASN A 58 1.88 -22.23 5.89
C ASN A 58 0.45 -22.06 6.48
N LYS A 59 0.13 -20.88 7.01
CA LYS A 59 -1.11 -20.61 7.71
C LYS A 59 -1.99 -19.74 6.83
N THR A 60 -3.19 -20.22 6.52
CA THR A 60 -4.24 -19.42 5.90
C THR A 60 -4.90 -18.55 6.97
N TRP A 61 -5.05 -17.25 6.72
CA TRP A 61 -5.82 -16.36 7.59
C TRP A 61 -7.31 -16.42 7.25
N ASP A 62 -8.16 -16.29 8.26
CA ASP A 62 -9.60 -16.37 8.01
C ASP A 62 -10.13 -15.10 7.31
N THR A 63 -9.76 -13.92 7.82
CA THR A 63 -10.21 -12.63 7.25
C THR A 63 -9.07 -11.63 7.13
N CYS A 64 -8.93 -11.09 5.92
CA CYS A 64 -7.91 -10.12 5.53
C CYS A 64 -8.54 -8.80 5.09
N ALA A 65 -8.04 -7.70 5.64
CA ALA A 65 -8.36 -6.34 5.20
C ALA A 65 -7.18 -5.78 4.39
N VAL A 66 -7.43 -5.46 3.12
CA VAL A 66 -6.49 -4.76 2.26
C VAL A 66 -6.95 -3.31 2.13
N VAL A 67 -6.12 -2.37 2.59
CA VAL A 67 -6.47 -0.95 2.62
C VAL A 67 -5.65 -0.19 1.57
N GLY A 68 -6.34 0.21 0.50
CA GLY A 68 -5.83 1.16 -0.49
C GLY A 68 -5.79 2.58 0.04
N ASN A 69 -5.08 3.45 -0.66
CA ASN A 69 -4.88 4.84 -0.23
C ASN A 69 -5.98 5.81 -0.71
N GLY A 70 -7.04 5.35 -1.37
CA GLY A 70 -8.02 6.21 -2.03
C GLY A 70 -8.69 7.21 -1.07
N GLY A 71 -8.93 8.42 -1.55
CA GLY A 71 -9.57 9.50 -0.79
C GLY A 71 -10.97 9.17 -0.26
N ILE A 72 -11.61 8.13 -0.81
CA ILE A 72 -12.90 7.59 -0.35
C ILE A 72 -12.89 7.17 1.13
N LEU A 73 -11.73 6.91 1.73
CA LEU A 73 -11.63 6.60 3.16
C LEU A 73 -11.81 7.82 4.07
N THR A 74 -11.75 9.04 3.53
CA THR A 74 -11.88 10.27 4.30
C THR A 74 -13.26 10.32 4.96
N ASN A 75 -13.30 10.42 6.29
CA ASN A 75 -14.54 10.42 7.10
C ASN A 75 -15.42 9.16 7.00
N SER A 76 -14.94 8.08 6.40
CA SER A 76 -15.68 6.82 6.20
C SER A 76 -16.04 6.06 7.48
N SER A 77 -15.49 6.44 8.63
CA SER A 77 -15.63 5.73 9.92
C SER A 77 -15.14 4.26 9.92
N CYS A 78 -14.47 3.82 8.86
CA CYS A 78 -14.05 2.43 8.69
C CYS A 78 -12.89 1.96 9.58
N GLY A 79 -12.26 2.85 10.33
CA GLY A 79 -11.07 2.51 11.12
C GLY A 79 -11.27 1.36 12.10
N LYS A 80 -12.37 1.35 12.86
CA LYS A 80 -12.67 0.27 13.81
C LYS A 80 -12.92 -1.08 13.11
N VAL A 81 -13.60 -1.05 11.97
CA VAL A 81 -13.91 -2.27 11.19
C VAL A 81 -12.64 -2.83 10.55
N ILE A 82 -11.79 -1.96 9.98
CA ILE A 82 -10.48 -2.34 9.46
C ILE A 82 -9.63 -2.95 10.59
N ASP A 83 -9.65 -2.34 11.79
CA ASP A 83 -8.90 -2.80 12.95
C ASP A 83 -9.44 -4.11 13.58
N SER A 84 -10.56 -4.68 13.12
CA SER A 84 -11.05 -5.97 13.61
C SER A 84 -10.55 -7.20 12.82
N ALA A 85 -9.98 -7.00 11.62
CA ALA A 85 -9.46 -8.09 10.79
C ALA A 85 -8.26 -8.84 11.44
N GLN A 86 -8.01 -10.08 11.00
CA GLN A 86 -6.88 -10.87 11.51
C GLN A 86 -5.56 -10.56 10.78
N PHE A 87 -5.65 -10.09 9.54
CA PHE A 87 -4.52 -9.73 8.69
C PHE A 87 -4.80 -8.37 8.04
N LYS A 88 -3.89 -7.41 8.20
CA LYS A 88 -4.10 -6.02 7.76
C LYS A 88 -2.95 -5.45 6.97
N HIS A 89 -3.26 -4.99 5.77
CA HIS A 89 -2.43 -4.07 4.99
C HIS A 89 -2.85 -2.64 5.35
N VAL A 90 -2.21 -2.05 6.38
CA VAL A 90 -2.46 -0.71 6.98
C VAL A 90 -3.62 -0.63 8.00
N GLY A 91 -3.35 -0.05 9.18
CA GLY A 91 -4.27 0.11 10.33
C GLY A 91 -3.53 0.52 11.63
N ILE A 92 -4.23 0.64 12.78
CA ILE A 92 -3.57 0.90 14.09
C ILE A 92 -2.82 -0.35 14.57
N LYS A 93 -3.35 -1.53 14.23
CA LYS A 93 -2.62 -2.79 14.25
C LYS A 93 -2.32 -3.15 12.79
N THR A 94 -1.05 -3.14 12.39
CA THR A 94 -0.62 -3.46 11.02
C THR A 94 0.24 -4.72 11.08
N ASP A 95 0.01 -5.69 10.18
CA ASP A 95 0.87 -6.88 10.08
C ASP A 95 1.96 -6.66 9.04
N PHE A 96 1.62 -5.95 7.96
CA PHE A 96 2.55 -5.55 6.92
C PHE A 96 2.13 -4.25 6.23
N VAL A 97 3.12 -3.50 5.79
CA VAL A 97 2.95 -2.25 5.04
C VAL A 97 3.85 -2.29 3.82
N THR A 98 3.34 -1.81 2.69
CA THR A 98 4.15 -1.60 1.48
C THR A 98 4.58 -0.15 1.43
N ALA A 99 5.84 0.11 1.07
CA ALA A 99 6.32 1.45 0.77
C ALA A 99 6.77 1.53 -0.69
N ASN A 100 6.10 2.37 -1.48
CA ASN A 100 6.58 2.70 -2.82
C ASN A 100 7.92 3.43 -2.72
N PRO A 101 8.97 3.02 -3.45
CA PRO A 101 10.28 3.67 -3.41
C PRO A 101 10.28 5.17 -3.68
N SER A 102 9.28 5.69 -4.39
CA SER A 102 9.11 7.14 -4.58
C SER A 102 8.96 7.91 -3.26
N ILE A 103 8.39 7.30 -2.21
CA ILE A 103 8.26 7.89 -0.88
C ILE A 103 9.65 8.16 -0.29
N PHE A 104 10.56 7.18 -0.39
CA PHE A 104 11.93 7.33 0.11
C PHE A 104 12.68 8.45 -0.60
N VAL A 105 12.51 8.55 -1.92
CA VAL A 105 13.15 9.60 -2.72
C VAL A 105 12.59 10.97 -2.36
N GLN A 106 11.27 11.13 -2.41
CA GLN A 106 10.63 12.44 -2.33
C GLN A 106 10.50 12.97 -0.90
N LYS A 107 10.21 12.10 0.08
CA LYS A 107 9.98 12.52 1.47
C LYS A 107 11.27 12.51 2.30
N TYR A 108 12.17 11.57 2.03
CA TYR A 108 13.35 11.32 2.86
C TYR A 108 14.68 11.52 2.10
N GLY A 109 14.66 12.25 0.98
CA GLY A 109 15.87 12.57 0.22
C GLY A 109 16.65 11.34 -0.25
N ALA A 110 15.92 10.26 -0.59
CA ALA A 110 16.46 8.94 -0.92
C ALA A 110 17.37 8.34 0.15
N LEU A 111 17.29 8.79 1.41
CA LEU A 111 18.15 8.43 2.53
C LEU A 111 19.64 8.72 2.29
N MET A 112 19.94 9.75 1.49
CA MET A 112 21.31 10.20 1.23
C MET A 112 21.90 11.03 2.38
N GLU A 113 21.05 11.69 3.15
CA GLU A 113 21.42 12.54 4.28
C GLU A 113 20.92 11.97 5.62
N SER A 114 20.33 12.79 6.48
CA SER A 114 19.78 12.36 7.77
C SER A 114 18.70 11.31 7.58
N ARG A 115 18.95 10.14 8.17
CA ARG A 115 18.05 8.96 8.16
C ARG A 115 17.07 8.96 9.33
N ARG A 116 17.29 9.81 10.32
CA ARG A 116 16.51 9.87 11.57
C ARG A 116 15.02 10.16 11.32
N PRO A 117 14.62 11.14 10.49
CA PRO A 117 13.20 11.39 10.23
C PRO A 117 12.48 10.19 9.61
N PHE A 118 13.18 9.41 8.78
CA PHE A 118 12.65 8.17 8.23
C PHE A 118 12.42 7.15 9.35
N VAL A 119 13.44 6.85 10.15
CA VAL A 119 13.34 5.85 11.23
C VAL A 119 12.30 6.23 12.26
N GLU A 120 12.22 7.51 12.64
CA GLU A 120 11.23 8.00 13.61
C GLU A 120 9.81 7.76 13.11
N SER A 121 9.56 7.93 11.81
CA SER A 121 8.27 7.62 11.21
C SER A 121 7.92 6.13 11.19
N LEU A 122 8.90 5.24 11.36
CA LEU A 122 8.67 3.80 11.40
C LEU A 122 8.18 3.29 12.76
N HIS A 123 8.37 4.05 13.85
CA HIS A 123 7.98 3.61 15.19
C HIS A 123 6.51 3.23 15.30
N THR A 124 5.63 3.92 14.57
CA THR A 124 4.18 3.65 14.55
C THR A 124 3.84 2.25 14.02
N TYR A 125 4.73 1.61 13.25
CA TYR A 125 4.51 0.27 12.71
C TYR A 125 5.04 -0.86 13.61
N GLY A 126 5.73 -0.54 14.71
CA GLY A 126 6.26 -1.56 15.62
C GLY A 126 7.05 -2.65 14.89
N ASN A 127 6.70 -3.92 15.11
CA ASN A 127 7.37 -5.09 14.52
C ASN A 127 6.72 -5.63 13.22
N SER A 128 5.91 -4.80 12.55
CA SER A 128 5.29 -5.11 11.26
C SER A 128 6.32 -5.48 10.19
N LEU A 129 5.88 -6.17 9.15
CA LEU A 129 6.69 -6.35 7.94
C LEU A 129 6.65 -5.10 7.04
N LEU A 130 7.80 -4.62 6.59
CA LEU A 130 7.91 -3.59 5.56
C LEU A 130 8.24 -4.26 4.22
N LEU A 131 7.25 -4.37 3.34
CA LEU A 131 7.39 -5.00 2.03
C LEU A 131 8.00 -4.01 1.03
N LEU A 132 9.18 -4.34 0.52
CA LEU A 132 9.98 -3.50 -0.36
C LEU A 132 10.03 -4.10 -1.79
N PRO A 133 9.50 -3.41 -2.81
CA PRO A 133 9.60 -3.84 -4.21
C PRO A 133 10.97 -3.49 -4.82
N SER A 134 12.04 -3.96 -4.16
CA SER A 134 13.44 -3.64 -4.48
C SER A 134 13.84 -4.08 -5.87
N PHE A 135 13.38 -5.27 -6.27
CA PHE A 135 13.85 -5.93 -7.48
C PHE A 135 12.90 -5.81 -8.67
N SER A 136 11.76 -5.14 -8.49
CA SER A 136 10.79 -4.90 -9.56
C SER A 136 11.31 -3.89 -10.59
N TYR A 137 12.17 -2.94 -10.18
CA TYR A 137 12.77 -1.92 -11.04
C TYR A 137 14.19 -1.58 -10.61
N THR A 138 15.11 -1.45 -11.57
CA THR A 138 16.54 -1.18 -11.33
C THR A 138 16.79 0.05 -10.46
N LEU A 139 15.98 1.10 -10.64
CA LEU A 139 16.11 2.35 -9.90
C LEU A 139 15.71 2.20 -8.42
N ASN A 140 14.94 1.16 -8.08
CA ASN A 140 14.48 0.93 -6.71
C ASN A 140 15.57 0.31 -5.85
N THR A 141 16.37 -0.61 -6.39
CA THR A 141 17.40 -1.36 -5.66
C THR A 141 18.28 -0.50 -4.76
N PRO A 142 18.95 0.57 -5.26
CA PRO A 142 19.87 1.33 -4.42
C PRO A 142 19.16 2.03 -3.26
N VAL A 143 17.95 2.56 -3.47
CA VAL A 143 17.20 3.27 -2.42
C VAL A 143 16.60 2.31 -1.40
N THR A 144 16.08 1.16 -1.84
CA THR A 144 15.50 0.17 -0.91
C THR A 144 16.58 -0.58 -0.11
N LEU A 145 17.78 -0.77 -0.67
CA LEU A 145 18.94 -1.24 0.11
C LEU A 145 19.33 -0.25 1.20
N ARG A 146 19.35 1.06 0.90
CA ARG A 146 19.58 2.08 1.95
C ARG A 146 18.52 2.04 3.03
N VAL A 147 17.26 1.81 2.68
CA VAL A 147 16.17 1.62 3.65
C VAL A 147 16.43 0.39 4.53
N PHE A 148 16.75 -0.75 3.93
CA PHE A 148 17.06 -1.99 4.66
C PHE A 148 18.20 -1.80 5.66
N TYR A 149 19.33 -1.24 5.22
CA TYR A 149 20.46 -0.99 6.11
C TYR A 149 20.15 0.07 7.16
N THR A 150 19.40 1.12 6.82
CA THR A 150 18.98 2.13 7.80
C THR A 150 18.13 1.53 8.92
N ILE A 151 17.19 0.64 8.60
CA ILE A 151 16.37 -0.03 9.61
C ILE A 151 17.24 -0.86 10.55
N LYS A 152 18.23 -1.57 10.00
CA LYS A 152 19.19 -2.36 10.78
C LYS A 152 20.12 -1.50 11.63
N ASP A 153 20.70 -0.44 11.06
CA ASP A 153 21.67 0.45 11.72
C ASP A 153 21.06 1.20 12.93
N PHE A 154 19.75 1.44 12.90
CA PHE A 154 19.01 2.13 13.97
C PHE A 154 18.26 1.18 14.91
N ASP A 155 18.44 -0.14 14.77
CA ASP A 155 17.71 -1.16 15.54
C ASP A 155 16.19 -0.93 15.56
N SER A 156 15.63 -0.51 14.42
CA SER A 156 14.19 -0.28 14.32
C SER A 156 13.45 -1.62 14.39
N PRO A 157 12.33 -1.73 15.15
CA PRO A 157 11.63 -3.00 15.34
C PRO A 157 10.96 -3.53 14.06
N ILE A 158 10.71 -2.67 13.07
CA ILE A 158 10.06 -3.03 11.82
C ILE A 158 10.96 -3.99 11.02
N ARG A 159 10.35 -4.97 10.36
CA ARG A 159 11.09 -6.05 9.69
C ARG A 159 11.05 -5.85 8.17
N PRO A 160 12.13 -5.38 7.53
CA PRO A 160 12.14 -5.17 6.09
C PRO A 160 12.24 -6.50 5.35
N VAL A 161 11.35 -6.70 4.37
CA VAL A 161 11.30 -7.90 3.52
C VAL A 161 11.27 -7.47 2.07
N PHE A 162 12.16 -8.03 1.27
CA PHE A 162 12.15 -7.83 -0.17
C PHE A 162 11.11 -8.73 -0.82
N LEU A 163 10.25 -8.13 -1.65
CA LEU A 163 9.29 -8.88 -2.43
C LEU A 163 10.00 -9.63 -3.55
N ASN A 164 9.58 -10.89 -3.77
CA ASN A 164 10.14 -11.73 -4.82
C ASN A 164 9.81 -11.14 -6.21
N PRO A 165 10.82 -10.79 -7.05
CA PRO A 165 10.56 -10.28 -8.40
C PRO A 165 9.83 -11.28 -9.31
N GLU A 166 10.04 -12.59 -9.12
CA GLU A 166 9.34 -13.63 -9.89
C GLU A 166 7.84 -13.64 -9.57
N TYR A 167 7.46 -13.35 -8.33
CA TYR A 167 6.05 -13.23 -7.95
C TYR A 167 5.36 -12.11 -8.72
N PHE A 168 5.97 -10.93 -8.83
CA PHE A 168 5.44 -9.83 -9.64
C PHE A 168 5.33 -10.19 -11.12
N GLN A 169 6.31 -10.91 -11.66
CA GLN A 169 6.27 -11.34 -13.05
C GLN A 169 5.10 -12.29 -13.30
N SER A 170 4.94 -13.30 -12.44
CA SER A 170 3.82 -14.24 -12.52
C SER A 170 2.47 -13.54 -12.40
N LEU A 171 2.32 -12.61 -11.46
CA LEU A 171 1.09 -11.83 -11.32
C LEU A 171 0.78 -10.99 -12.56
N ASN A 172 1.78 -10.28 -13.11
CA ASN A 172 1.57 -9.49 -14.32
C ASN A 172 1.13 -10.40 -15.49
N LEU A 173 1.78 -11.55 -15.69
CA LEU A 173 1.41 -12.50 -16.75
C LEU A 173 -0.02 -13.03 -16.57
N PHE A 174 -0.37 -13.44 -15.36
CA PHE A 174 -1.70 -13.95 -15.05
C PHE A 174 -2.78 -12.90 -15.30
N TRP A 175 -2.64 -11.70 -14.72
CA TRP A 175 -3.67 -10.67 -14.81
C TRP A 175 -3.75 -10.01 -16.19
N SER A 176 -2.65 -9.96 -16.94
CA SER A 176 -2.72 -9.57 -18.35
C SER A 176 -3.52 -10.56 -19.20
N SER A 177 -3.46 -11.86 -18.89
CA SER A 177 -4.33 -12.86 -19.56
C SER A 177 -5.82 -12.66 -19.23
N GLN A 178 -6.13 -12.00 -18.11
CA GLN A 178 -7.48 -11.66 -17.67
C GLN A 178 -7.93 -10.25 -18.13
N GLY A 179 -7.17 -9.60 -19.02
CA GLY A 179 -7.56 -8.32 -19.63
C GLY A 179 -7.00 -7.07 -18.96
N ILE A 180 -6.11 -7.17 -17.98
CA ILE A 180 -5.40 -6.00 -17.43
C ILE A 180 -4.22 -5.62 -18.35
N ASN A 181 -4.42 -4.58 -19.16
CA ASN A 181 -3.47 -4.12 -20.18
C ASN A 181 -2.56 -2.95 -19.74
N GLY A 182 -2.17 -2.91 -18.47
CA GLY A 182 -1.23 -1.90 -17.94
C GLY A 182 0.25 -2.27 -18.13
N VAL A 183 1.14 -1.28 -18.08
CA VAL A 183 2.60 -1.54 -18.02
C VAL A 183 2.96 -2.29 -16.73
N ARG A 184 2.23 -1.99 -15.64
CA ARG A 184 2.37 -2.67 -14.35
C ARG A 184 1.08 -2.63 -13.54
N LEU A 185 0.82 -3.70 -12.80
CA LEU A 185 -0.14 -3.69 -11.69
C LEU A 185 0.21 -2.63 -10.64
N SER A 186 -0.83 -2.02 -10.07
CA SER A 186 -0.67 -1.17 -8.89
C SER A 186 -0.20 -1.98 -7.68
N THR A 187 0.42 -1.30 -6.71
CA THR A 187 0.80 -1.92 -5.44
C THR A 187 -0.45 -2.45 -4.72
N GLY A 188 -1.57 -1.73 -4.78
CA GLY A 188 -2.83 -2.17 -4.19
C GLY A 188 -3.29 -3.49 -4.80
N PHE A 189 -3.32 -3.59 -6.12
CA PHE A 189 -3.77 -4.80 -6.82
C PHE A 189 -2.83 -6.01 -6.58
N THR A 190 -1.53 -5.77 -6.46
CA THR A 190 -0.56 -6.79 -6.04
C THR A 190 -0.91 -7.34 -4.65
N MET A 191 -1.25 -6.47 -3.69
CA MET A 191 -1.61 -6.88 -2.33
C MET A 191 -2.98 -7.57 -2.26
N VAL A 192 -3.92 -7.19 -3.13
CA VAL A 192 -5.17 -7.93 -3.30
C VAL A 192 -4.89 -9.36 -3.79
N SER A 193 -4.02 -9.52 -4.80
CA SER A 193 -3.65 -10.85 -5.31
C SER A 193 -3.04 -11.72 -4.22
N LEU A 194 -2.09 -11.15 -3.44
CA LEU A 194 -1.48 -11.84 -2.32
C LEU A 194 -2.51 -12.23 -1.23
N ALA A 195 -3.45 -11.35 -0.92
CA ALA A 195 -4.50 -11.66 0.04
C ALA A 195 -5.44 -12.77 -0.45
N LEU A 196 -5.77 -12.83 -1.73
CA LEU A 196 -6.57 -13.91 -2.31
C LEU A 196 -5.87 -15.27 -2.23
N GLU A 197 -4.54 -15.30 -2.24
CA GLU A 197 -3.75 -16.54 -2.08
C GLU A 197 -3.63 -16.98 -0.61
N LEU A 198 -3.71 -16.05 0.34
CA LEU A 198 -3.38 -16.28 1.75
C LEU A 198 -4.59 -16.32 2.69
N CYS A 199 -5.77 -15.92 2.21
CA CYS A 199 -6.92 -15.63 3.07
C CYS A 199 -8.21 -16.25 2.56
N ASN A 200 -9.05 -16.73 3.50
CA ASN A 200 -10.39 -17.23 3.15
C ASN A 200 -11.35 -16.10 2.75
N ASN A 201 -11.29 -14.97 3.45
CA ASN A 201 -12.16 -13.82 3.22
C ASN A 201 -11.32 -12.55 3.01
N VAL A 202 -11.51 -11.89 1.86
CA VAL A 202 -10.77 -10.67 1.50
C VAL A 202 -11.73 -9.48 1.47
N HIS A 203 -11.43 -8.46 2.28
CA HIS A 203 -12.16 -7.22 2.39
C HIS A 203 -11.28 -6.06 1.92
N LEU A 204 -11.76 -5.30 0.94
CA LEU A 204 -11.05 -4.18 0.33
C LEU A 204 -11.63 -2.85 0.78
N TYR A 205 -10.77 -1.94 1.24
CA TYR A 205 -11.13 -0.58 1.65
C TYR A 205 -10.26 0.42 0.90
N GLY A 206 -10.79 1.58 0.53
CA GLY A 206 -9.97 2.64 -0.11
C GLY A 206 -9.53 2.35 -1.54
N PHE A 207 -10.14 1.37 -2.21
CA PHE A 207 -9.92 1.10 -3.63
C PHE A 207 -10.94 1.89 -4.44
N TRP A 208 -10.62 3.14 -4.79
CA TRP A 208 -11.46 4.00 -5.60
C TRP A 208 -10.59 4.94 -6.45
N PRO A 209 -10.45 4.71 -7.76
CA PRO A 209 -9.55 5.48 -8.63
C PRO A 209 -10.19 6.73 -9.25
N PHE A 210 -11.34 7.18 -8.74
CA PHE A 210 -12.11 8.28 -9.33
C PHE A 210 -12.19 9.50 -8.39
N SER A 211 -12.35 10.69 -8.97
CA SER A 211 -12.36 11.96 -8.23
C SER A 211 -13.73 12.34 -7.65
N LYS A 212 -14.76 11.52 -7.86
CA LYS A 212 -16.10 11.74 -7.31
C LYS A 212 -16.51 10.55 -6.49
N HIS A 213 -17.11 10.79 -5.33
CA HIS A 213 -17.62 9.71 -4.48
C HIS A 213 -18.79 8.98 -5.16
N PRO A 214 -18.89 7.64 -5.04
CA PRO A 214 -19.86 6.85 -5.82
C PRO A 214 -21.32 7.13 -5.51
N TYR A 215 -21.64 7.63 -4.31
CA TYR A 215 -23.04 7.75 -3.85
C TYR A 215 -23.60 9.17 -3.95
N ASP A 216 -22.86 10.18 -3.51
CA ASP A 216 -23.28 11.58 -3.40
C ASP A 216 -22.48 12.52 -4.32
N LEU A 217 -21.54 11.96 -5.09
CA LEU A 217 -20.78 12.63 -6.15
C LEU A 217 -19.91 13.81 -5.70
N HIS A 218 -19.70 13.98 -4.38
CA HIS A 218 -18.80 15.01 -3.87
C HIS A 218 -17.37 14.74 -4.33
N HIS A 219 -16.56 15.81 -4.41
CA HIS A 219 -15.20 15.70 -4.90
C HIS A 219 -14.30 15.01 -3.87
N LEU A 220 -13.57 13.99 -4.30
CA LEU A 220 -12.57 13.26 -3.53
C LEU A 220 -11.16 13.67 -3.95
N THR A 221 -10.26 13.74 -2.98
CA THR A 221 -8.82 13.75 -3.26
C THR A 221 -8.38 12.37 -3.76
N ASN A 222 -7.26 12.30 -4.48
CA ASN A 222 -6.74 11.01 -4.93
C ASN A 222 -6.36 10.10 -3.76
N HIS A 223 -5.70 10.65 -2.73
CA HIS A 223 -5.40 9.91 -1.51
C HIS A 223 -6.17 10.47 -0.31
N TYR A 224 -6.32 9.68 0.76
CA TYR A 224 -6.94 10.16 2.00
C TYR A 224 -6.05 11.12 2.81
N TYR A 225 -4.77 11.24 2.46
CA TYR A 225 -3.78 12.09 3.13
C TYR A 225 -3.21 13.21 2.24
N ASP A 226 -3.37 13.12 0.91
CA ASP A 226 -2.94 14.14 -0.05
C ASP A 226 -3.77 14.09 -1.35
N ASN A 227 -3.48 14.96 -2.32
CA ASN A 227 -4.13 14.94 -3.65
C ASN A 227 -3.15 14.64 -4.81
N ARG A 228 -2.08 13.89 -4.56
CA ARG A 228 -1.12 13.53 -5.61
C ARG A 228 -1.72 12.50 -6.55
N GLN A 229 -1.70 12.81 -7.85
CA GLN A 229 -2.29 11.96 -8.87
C GLN A 229 -1.36 10.80 -9.25
N PRO A 230 -1.90 9.60 -9.53
CA PRO A 230 -1.12 8.47 -10.00
C PRO A 230 -0.64 8.72 -11.43
N SER A 231 0.46 8.08 -11.82
CA SER A 231 0.91 8.11 -13.20
C SER A 231 -0.02 7.29 -14.10
N LYS A 232 -0.81 7.99 -14.92
CA LYS A 232 -1.72 7.38 -15.91
C LYS A 232 -0.99 6.59 -17.01
N LEU A 233 0.31 6.80 -17.19
CA LEU A 233 1.13 6.04 -18.15
C LEU A 233 1.55 4.66 -17.63
N ILE A 234 1.56 4.45 -16.31
CA ILE A 234 2.14 3.24 -15.70
C ILE A 234 1.05 2.26 -15.28
N HIS A 235 -0.06 2.77 -14.73
CA HIS A 235 -1.12 1.95 -14.14
C HIS A 235 -2.46 2.14 -14.84
N ALA A 236 -3.16 1.04 -15.07
CA ALA A 236 -4.54 1.04 -15.57
C ALA A 236 -5.54 0.96 -14.40
N MET A 237 -5.45 1.91 -13.45
CA MET A 237 -6.23 1.88 -12.20
C MET A 237 -7.76 1.73 -12.41
N PRO A 238 -8.40 2.38 -13.41
CA PRO A 238 -9.82 2.15 -13.68
C PRO A 238 -10.12 0.70 -14.10
N THR A 239 -9.30 0.11 -14.97
CA THR A 239 -9.44 -1.29 -15.41
C THR A 239 -9.18 -2.27 -14.27
N GLU A 240 -8.17 -1.99 -13.43
CA GLU A 240 -7.96 -2.75 -12.19
C GLU A 240 -9.21 -2.73 -11.30
N PHE A 241 -9.82 -1.55 -11.12
CA PHE A 241 -11.03 -1.41 -10.32
C PHE A 241 -12.25 -2.13 -10.91
N GLU A 242 -12.44 -2.08 -12.24
CA GLU A 242 -13.51 -2.82 -12.92
C GLU A 242 -13.41 -4.32 -12.62
N LEU A 243 -12.20 -4.88 -12.63
CA LEU A 243 -11.98 -6.26 -12.28
C LEU A 243 -12.22 -6.54 -10.79
N LEU A 244 -11.79 -5.66 -9.89
CA LEU A 244 -12.12 -5.79 -8.46
C LEU A 244 -13.64 -5.78 -8.24
N LEU A 245 -14.38 -4.99 -9.01
CA LEU A 245 -15.84 -4.96 -8.96
C LEU A 245 -16.47 -6.25 -9.50
N GLN A 246 -15.90 -6.86 -10.53
CA GLN A 246 -16.32 -8.17 -11.03
C GLN A 246 -16.06 -9.29 -9.99
N LEU A 247 -14.88 -9.30 -9.37
CA LEU A 247 -14.57 -10.25 -8.29
C LEU A 247 -15.51 -10.06 -7.09
N HIS A 248 -15.89 -8.81 -6.80
CA HIS A 248 -16.88 -8.51 -5.78
C HIS A 248 -18.26 -9.07 -6.12
N SER A 249 -18.75 -8.88 -7.35
CA SER A 249 -20.06 -9.37 -7.77
C SER A 249 -20.15 -10.90 -7.83
N GLN A 250 -19.01 -11.58 -8.03
CA GLN A 250 -18.87 -13.03 -7.97
C GLN A 250 -18.73 -13.57 -6.54
N GLY A 251 -18.64 -12.70 -5.54
CA GLY A 251 -18.47 -13.10 -4.13
C GLY A 251 -17.06 -13.57 -3.76
N ILE A 252 -16.07 -13.38 -4.64
CA ILE A 252 -14.67 -13.77 -4.41
C ILE A 252 -14.00 -12.83 -3.38
N LEU A 253 -14.40 -11.56 -3.36
CA LEU A 253 -13.95 -10.57 -2.39
C LEU A 253 -15.07 -9.58 -2.04
N ARG A 254 -14.86 -8.75 -1.01
CA ARG A 254 -15.82 -7.72 -0.60
C ARG A 254 -15.21 -6.34 -0.74
N LEU A 255 -15.76 -5.53 -1.64
CA LEU A 255 -15.34 -4.15 -1.86
C LEU A 255 -16.21 -3.20 -1.04
N HIS A 256 -15.60 -2.43 -0.14
CA HIS A 256 -16.27 -1.45 0.73
C HIS A 256 -16.08 -0.05 0.17
N LEU A 257 -17.16 0.54 -0.36
CA LEU A 257 -17.17 1.87 -0.97
C LEU A 257 -17.95 2.92 -0.17
N GLY A 258 -18.65 2.51 0.88
CA GLY A 258 -19.45 3.40 1.73
C GLY A 258 -18.87 3.54 3.13
N ASP A 259 -19.58 4.33 3.94
CA ASP A 259 -19.28 4.47 5.35
C ASP A 259 -19.46 3.14 6.09
N CYS A 260 -18.56 2.87 7.02
CA CYS A 260 -18.69 1.74 7.91
C CYS A 260 -19.57 2.09 9.10
N GLN A 261 -20.41 1.14 9.51
CA GLN A 261 -21.21 1.28 10.72
C GLN A 261 -20.30 1.27 11.96
N PRO A 262 -20.56 2.13 12.96
CA PRO A 262 -19.90 2.02 14.25
C PRO A 262 -20.22 0.66 14.86
N ILE A 263 -19.18 -0.13 15.13
CA ILE A 263 -19.26 -1.28 16.05
C ILE A 263 -19.40 -0.74 17.47
#